data_AF-A0A359HG86-F1
#
_entry.id   AF-A0A359HG86-F1
#
_cell.length_a   1.000
_cell.length_b   1.000
_cell.length_c   1.000
_cell.angle_alpha   90.00
_cell.angle_beta   90.00
_cell.angle_gamma   90.00
#
_symmetry.space_group_name_H-M   'P 1'
#
loop_
_entity.id
_entity.type
_entity.pdbx_description
1 polymer ?
#
loop_
_entity_poly.entity_id
_entity_poly.type
_entity_poly.pdbx_seq_one_letter_code
_entity_poly.pdbx_strand_id
1 'polypeptide(L)' 'MAMESDMVQAEMVEASEFRELSNQYHIMGVPDTVINHGKGKMVGAAPEGQLLAEIMKALKN' A
#
# COMPACT_ATOMS: atom_id res chain seq x y z
N MET A 1 -9.75 8.13 -1.41
CA MET A 1 -9.00 8.34 -0.15
C MET A 1 -7.96 9.46 -0.22
N ALA A 2 -6.82 9.32 -0.91
CA ALA A 2 -5.76 10.36 -0.86
C ALA A 2 -6.19 11.74 -1.37
N MET A 3 -7.02 11.78 -2.41
CA MET A 3 -7.61 13.04 -2.91
C MET A 3 -8.64 13.66 -1.96
N GLU A 4 -9.18 12.88 -1.01
CA GLU A 4 -10.27 13.29 -0.12
C GLU A 4 -9.77 13.71 1.27
N SER A 5 -8.48 13.51 1.58
CA SER A 5 -7.93 13.74 2.92
C SER A 5 -6.45 14.08 2.86
N ASP A 6 -6.10 15.25 3.38
CA ASP A 6 -4.71 15.73 3.52
C ASP A 6 -3.86 14.85 4.46
N MET A 7 -4.50 13.99 5.26
CA MET A 7 -3.80 13.05 6.15
C MET A 7 -3.34 11.78 5.42
N VAL A 8 -3.73 11.58 4.15
CA VAL A 8 -3.43 10.37 3.39
C VAL A 8 -2.61 10.71 2.15
N GLN A 9 -1.33 10.38 2.17
CA GLN A 9 -0.48 10.39 0.97
C GLN A 9 -0.49 9.01 0.32
N ALA A 10 -0.63 8.97 -1.01
CA ALA A 10 -0.53 7.75 -1.79
C ALA A 10 0.31 8.00 -3.05
N GLU A 11 1.18 7.04 -3.36
CA GLU A 11 2.07 7.10 -4.51
C GLU A 11 1.96 5.77 -5.26
N MET A 12 1.88 5.86 -6.59
CA MET A 12 1.98 4.69 -7.46
C MET A 12 3.41 4.55 -7.93
N VAL A 13 3.99 3.37 -7.69
CA VAL A 13 5.35 3.04 -8.14
C VAL A 13 5.28 1.89 -9.14
N GLU A 14 5.91 2.07 -10.29
CA GLU A 14 6.02 1.03 -11.32
C GLU A 14 7.05 -0.02 -10.89
N ALA A 15 6.60 -1.19 -10.45
CA ALA A 15 7.47 -2.20 -9.85
C ALA A 15 8.60 -2.68 -10.78
N SER A 16 8.37 -2.68 -12.09
CA SER A 16 9.36 -3.11 -13.08
C SER A 16 10.56 -2.15 -13.20
N GLU A 17 10.34 -0.86 -12.92
CA GLU A 17 11.35 0.21 -12.92
C GLU A 17 12.09 0.30 -11.59
N PHE A 18 11.43 0.00 -10.46
CA PHE A 18 11.98 0.15 -9.10
C PHE A 18 12.23 -1.19 -8.40
N ARG A 19 13.05 -2.06 -9.03
CA ARG A 19 13.27 -3.44 -8.57
C ARG A 19 13.83 -3.55 -7.15
N GLU A 20 14.75 -2.68 -6.74
CA GLU A 20 15.29 -2.68 -5.37
C GLU A 20 14.20 -2.40 -4.34
N LEU A 21 13.31 -1.45 -4.62
CA LEU A 21 12.19 -1.12 -3.75
C LEU A 21 11.18 -2.27 -3.69
N SER A 22 10.90 -2.90 -4.84
CA SER A 22 10.07 -4.11 -4.90
C SER A 22 10.65 -5.25 -4.07
N ASN A 23 11.96 -5.46 -4.12
CA ASN A 23 12.65 -6.47 -3.29
C ASN A 23 12.55 -6.12 -1.80
N GLN A 24 12.77 -4.85 -1.43
CA GLN A 24 12.67 -4.38 -0.05
C GLN A 24 11.29 -4.69 0.57
N TYR A 25 10.21 -4.48 -0.18
CA TYR A 25 8.84 -4.76 0.28
C TYR A 25 8.30 -6.14 -0.10
N HIS A 26 9.18 -7.02 -0.61
CA HIS A 26 8.85 -8.39 -0.98
C HIS A 26 7.62 -8.46 -1.92
N ILE A 27 7.63 -7.62 -2.95
CA ILE A 27 6.56 -7.54 -3.94
C ILE A 27 6.71 -8.72 -4.91
N MET A 28 5.74 -9.63 -4.87
CA MET A 28 5.73 -10.87 -5.68
C MET A 28 4.80 -10.78 -6.89
N GLY A 29 3.86 -9.83 -6.87
CA GLY A 29 2.87 -9.60 -7.93
C GLY A 29 2.18 -8.27 -7.71
N VAL A 30 1.58 -7.72 -8.76
CA VAL A 30 0.92 -6.40 -8.75
C VAL A 30 -0.57 -6.54 -9.12
N PRO A 31 -1.46 -5.63 -8.64
CA PRO A 31 -1.19 -4.53 -7.72
C PRO A 31 -0.91 -5.02 -6.28
N ASP A 32 0.00 -4.35 -5.58
CA ASP A 32 0.36 -4.61 -4.19
C ASP A 32 0.57 -3.27 -3.47
N THR A 33 -0.26 -3.00 -2.47
CA THR A 33 -0.27 -1.75 -1.72
C THR A 33 0.42 -1.94 -0.39
N VAL A 34 1.53 -1.23 -0.20
CA VAL A 34 2.26 -1.16 1.08
C VAL A 34 1.77 0.05 1.86
N ILE A 35 1.46 -0.14 3.14
CA ILE A 35 0.90 0.90 4.00
C ILE A 35 1.93 1.26 5.07
N ASN A 36 2.19 2.56 5.24
CA ASN A 36 3.08 3.11 6.27
C ASN A 36 4.42 2.35 6.36
N HIS A 37 5.15 2.26 5.24
CA HIS A 37 6.47 1.61 5.17
C HIS A 37 6.49 0.15 5.65
N GLY A 38 5.42 -0.61 5.38
CA GLY A 38 5.33 -2.03 5.71
C GLY A 38 4.59 -2.34 7.01
N LYS A 39 4.01 -1.35 7.69
CA LYS A 39 3.10 -1.58 8.82
C LYS A 39 1.78 -2.28 8.43
N GLY A 40 1.41 -2.18 7.15
CA GLY A 40 0.28 -2.91 6.57
C GLY A 40 0.55 -3.24 5.11
N LYS A 41 -0.22 -4.21 4.57
CA LYS A 41 -0.08 -4.67 3.18
C LYS A 41 -1.42 -5.17 2.65
N MET A 42 -1.69 -4.91 1.38
CA MET A 42 -2.87 -5.43 0.68
C MET A 42 -2.46 -5.87 -0.73
N VAL A 43 -2.66 -7.15 -1.03
CA VAL A 43 -2.30 -7.74 -2.33
C VAL A 43 -3.55 -7.88 -3.20
N GLY A 44 -3.43 -7.53 -4.47
CA GLY A 44 -4.49 -7.59 -5.47
C GLY A 44 -5.43 -6.39 -5.43
N ALA A 45 -6.32 -6.34 -6.41
CA ALA A 45 -7.40 -5.36 -6.43
C ALA A 45 -8.48 -5.81 -5.45
N ALA A 46 -8.59 -5.11 -4.32
CA ALA A 46 -9.59 -5.39 -3.29
C ALA A 46 -10.56 -4.21 -3.12
N PRO A 47 -11.78 -4.44 -2.58
CA PRO A 47 -12.73 -3.39 -2.30
C PRO A 47 -12.16 -2.32 -1.35
N GLU A 48 -12.61 -1.07 -1.51
CA GLU A 48 -12.13 0.07 -0.71
C GLU A 48 -12.26 -0.13 0.81
N GLY A 49 -13.35 -0.77 1.25
CA GLY A 49 -13.56 -1.06 2.68
C GLY A 49 -12.47 -1.97 3.28
N GLN A 50 -11.90 -2.87 2.47
CA GLN A 50 -10.81 -3.74 2.92
C GLN A 50 -9.49 -2.97 3.05
N LEU A 51 -9.20 -2.08 2.10
CA LEU A 51 -8.04 -1.19 2.19
C LEU A 51 -8.12 -0.28 3.42
N LEU A 52 -9.30 0.28 3.69
CA LEU A 52 -9.53 1.12 4.87
C LEU A 52 -9.30 0.32 6.18
N ALA A 53 -9.76 -0.93 6.24
CA ALA A 53 -9.54 -1.78 7.41
C ALA A 53 -8.05 -2.04 7.67
N GLU A 54 -7.25 -2.31 6.62
CA GLU A 54 -5.81 -2.49 6.76
C GLU A 54 -5.08 -1.20 7.15
N ILE A 55 -5.50 -0.03 6.64
CA ILE A 55 -4.98 1.28 7.08
C ILE A 55 -5.26 1.49 8.57
N MET A 56 -6.50 1.27 9.02
CA MET A 56 -6.88 1.45 10.42
C MET A 56 -6.12 0.50 11.35
N LYS A 57 -5.81 -0.72 10.89
CA LYS A 57 -4.97 -1.67 11.61
C LYS A 57 -3.52 -1.19 11.70
N ALA A 58 -2.95 -0.68 10.61
CA ALA A 58 -1.58 -0.18 10.55
C ALA A 58 -1.36 1.09 11.41
N LEU A 59 -2.41 1.86 11.71
CA LEU A 59 -2.35 3.04 12.59
C LEU A 59 -2.39 2.72 14.09
N LYS A 60 -2.92 1.55 14.47
CA LYS A 60 -3.04 1.14 15.88
C LYS A 60 -1.76 0.49 16.44
N ASN A 61 -0.84 0.09 15.57
CA ASN A 61 0.37 -0.66 15.89
C ASN A 61 1.65 0.19 15.80
#